data_AF-A0A951NVZ8-F1
#
_entry.id   AF-A0A951NVZ8-F1
#
_cell.length_a   1.000
_cell.length_b   1.000
_cell.length_c   1.000
_cell.angle_alpha   90.00
_cell.angle_beta   90.00
_cell.angle_gamma   90.00
#
_symmetry.space_group_name_H-M   'P 1'
#
loop_
_entity.id
_entity.type
_entity.pdbx_description
1 polymer ?
#
loop_
_entity_poly.entity_id
_entity_poly.type
_entity_poly.pdbx_seq_one_letter_code
_entity_poly.pdbx_strand_id
1 'polypeptide(L)' 'MATLTERTTVYLNPYVKKYLQHEAVEQNKSISELINEQLAELLEDAEDSAAINSRKTESLTSWDKVKADLVRDGLL' A
#
# COMPACT_ATOMS: atom_id res chain seq x y z
N MET A 1 -12.61 -7.74 14.52
CA MET A 1 -13.36 -8.13 13.31
C MET A 1 -12.66 -9.34 12.74
N ALA A 2 -13.36 -10.43 12.46
CA ALA A 2 -12.72 -11.58 11.82
C ALA A 2 -12.22 -11.12 10.45
N THR A 3 -10.90 -11.05 10.27
CA THR A 3 -10.28 -10.88 8.96
C THR A 3 -10.77 -12.04 8.10
N LEU A 4 -11.57 -11.75 7.07
CA LEU A 4 -11.97 -12.78 6.11
C LEU A 4 -10.71 -13.27 5.41
N THR A 5 -10.25 -14.46 5.79
CA THR A 5 -9.14 -15.14 5.13
C THR A 5 -9.68 -16.30 4.33
N GLU A 6 -9.41 -16.33 3.03
CA GLU A 6 -9.70 -17.46 2.16
C GLU A 6 -8.43 -18.30 1.95
N ARG A 7 -8.56 -19.63 1.98
CA ARG A 7 -7.42 -20.53 1.80
C ARG A 7 -7.05 -20.59 0.32
N THR A 8 -5.83 -20.17 0.00
CA THR A 8 -5.24 -20.25 -1.35
C THR A 8 -3.95 -21.07 -1.34
N THR A 9 -3.64 -21.73 -2.46
CA THR A 9 -2.36 -22.41 -2.67
C THR A 9 -1.57 -21.65 -3.74
N VAL A 10 -0.35 -21.24 -3.42
CA VAL A 10 0.56 -20.57 -4.35
C VAL A 10 1.86 -21.36 -4.47
N TYR A 11 2.40 -21.43 -5.69
CA TYR A 11 3.73 -21.97 -5.92
C TYR A 11 4.75 -20.83 -5.84
N LEU A 12 5.66 -20.92 -4.87
CA LEU A 12 6.74 -19.95 -4.71
C LEU A 12 8.04 -20.53 -5.26
N ASN A 13 8.88 -19.68 -5.83
CA ASN A 13 10.27 -20.05 -6.08
C ASN A 13 10.91 -20.52 -4.75
N PRO A 14 11.68 -21.62 -4.74
CA PRO A 14 12.30 -22.15 -3.50
C PRO A 14 13.13 -21.10 -2.75
N TYR A 15 13.82 -20.21 -3.46
CA TYR A 15 14.58 -19.12 -2.86
C TYR A 15 13.67 -18.10 -2.16
N VAL A 16 12.56 -17.72 -2.80
CA VAL A 16 11.57 -16.79 -2.24
C VAL A 16 10.92 -17.39 -1.00
N LYS A 17 10.52 -18.67 -1.04
CA LYS A 17 9.96 -19.36 0.13
C LYS A 17 10.94 -19.34 1.31
N LYS A 18 12.23 -19.59 1.06
CA LYS A 18 13.25 -19.59 2.09
C LYS A 18 13.44 -18.19 2.70
N TYR A 19 13.48 -17.16 1.88
CA TYR A 19 13.53 -15.77 2.34
C TYR A 19 12.33 -15.43 3.25
N LEU A 20 11.10 -15.71 2.79
CA LEU A 20 9.88 -15.46 3.57
C LEU A 20 9.84 -16.23 4.90
N GLN A 21 10.43 -17.42 4.95
CA GLN A 21 10.57 -18.18 6.21
C GLN A 21 11.47 -17.47 7.23
N HIS A 22 12.57 -16.87 6.78
CA HIS A 22 13.47 -16.12 7.66
C HIS A 22 12.80 -14.84 8.14
N GLU A 23 12.17 -14.10 7.23
CA GLU A 23 11.45 -12.87 7.54
C GLU A 23 10.26 -13.10 8.48
N ALA A 24 9.52 -14.18 8.30
CA ALA A 24 8.42 -14.59 9.18
C ALA A 24 8.89 -14.77 10.63
N VAL A 25 10.06 -15.40 10.83
CA VAL A 25 10.64 -15.59 12.17
C VAL A 25 11.10 -14.24 12.75
N GLU A 26 11.75 -13.40 11.95
CA GLU A 26 12.25 -12.10 12.38
C GLU A 26 11.11 -11.15 12.81
N GLN A 27 10.02 -11.13 12.06
CA GLN A 27 8.87 -10.26 12.31
C GLN A 27 7.82 -10.89 13.25
N ASN A 28 8.03 -12.13 13.69
CA ASN A 28 7.05 -12.92 14.46
C ASN A 28 5.65 -12.95 13.79
N LYS A 29 5.66 -13.20 12.48
CA LYS A 29 4.46 -13.30 11.62
C LYS A 29 4.45 -14.62 10.88
N SER A 30 3.29 -15.04 10.41
CA SER A 30 3.19 -16.15 9.44
C SER A 30 3.53 -15.68 8.03
N ILE A 31 3.97 -16.61 7.18
CA ILE A 31 4.20 -16.34 5.74
C ILE A 31 2.91 -15.84 5.07
N SER A 32 1.74 -16.31 5.51
CA SER A 32 0.46 -15.85 4.95
C SER A 32 0.18 -14.39 5.30
N GLU A 33 0.52 -13.94 6.51
CA GLU A 33 0.38 -12.54 6.91
C GLU A 33 1.32 -11.66 6.08
N LEU A 34 2.60 -12.05 5.94
CA LEU A 34 3.56 -11.30 5.13
C LEU A 34 3.12 -11.16 3.67
N ILE A 35 2.64 -12.25 3.06
CA ILE A 35 2.15 -12.21 1.67
C ILE A 35 0.92 -11.30 1.56
N ASN A 36 -0.03 -11.40 2.49
CA ASN A 36 -1.25 -10.60 2.43
C ASN A 36 -0.97 -9.11 2.62
N GLU A 37 -0.13 -8.75 3.60
CA GLU A 37 0.27 -7.36 3.86
C GLU A 37 0.99 -6.78 2.64
N GLN A 38 2.00 -7.48 2.11
CA GLN A 38 2.77 -6.95 0.98
C GLN A 38 1.93 -6.80 -0.29
N LEU A 39 1.00 -7.73 -0.55
CA LEU A 39 0.10 -7.63 -1.69
C LEU A 39 -0.95 -6.51 -1.52
N ALA A 40 -1.39 -6.25 -0.29
CA ALA A 40 -2.27 -5.11 0.00
C ALA A 40 -1.55 -3.78 -0.23
N GLU A 41 -0.31 -3.64 0.23
CA GLU A 41 0.52 -2.45 -0.03
C GLU A 41 0.75 -2.25 -1.53
N LEU A 42 1.06 -3.32 -2.27
CA LEU A 42 1.24 -3.24 -3.73
C LEU A 42 -0.05 -2.84 -4.47
N LEU A 43 -1.22 -3.20 -3.94
CA LEU A 43 -2.50 -2.78 -4.50
C LEU A 43 -2.72 -1.28 -4.28
N GLU A 44 -2.46 -0.78 -3.07
CA GLU A 44 -2.50 0.65 -2.75
C GLU A 44 -1.55 1.46 -3.64
N ASP A 45 -0.30 1.01 -3.79
CA ASP A 45 0.70 1.64 -4.66
C ASP A 45 0.25 1.72 -6.12
N ALA A 46 -0.47 0.69 -6.60
CA ALA A 46 -1.00 0.66 -7.96
C ALA A 46 -2.12 1.70 -8.15
N GLU A 47 -2.98 1.86 -7.14
CA GLU A 47 -4.05 2.88 -7.12
C GLU A 47 -3.46 4.29 -7.07
N ASP A 48 -2.46 4.53 -6.23
CA ASP A 48 -1.75 5.80 -6.12
C ASP A 48 -1.03 6.16 -7.42
N SER A 49 -0.36 5.20 -8.04
CA SER A 49 0.28 5.38 -9.34
C SER A 49 -0.72 5.75 -10.43
N ALA A 50 -1.91 5.15 -10.41
CA ALA A 50 -2.98 5.50 -11.35
C ALA A 50 -3.51 6.93 -11.11
N ALA A 51 -3.70 7.33 -9.85
CA ALA A 51 -4.13 8.67 -9.47
C ALA A 51 -3.09 9.74 -9.86
N ILE A 52 -1.81 9.48 -9.65
CA ILE A 52 -0.73 10.39 -10.10
C ILE A 52 -0.77 10.54 -11.62
N ASN A 53 -0.94 9.44 -12.36
CA ASN A 53 -0.98 9.48 -13.82
C ASN A 53 -2.19 10.25 -14.35
N SER A 54 -3.37 10.10 -13.75
CA SER A 54 -4.57 10.82 -14.16
C SER A 54 -4.48 12.33 -13.91
N ARG A 55 -3.77 12.74 -12.84
CA ARG A 55 -3.60 14.15 -12.46
C ARG A 55 -2.48 14.88 -13.21
N LYS A 56 -1.68 14.20 -14.05
CA LYS A 56 -0.59 14.83 -14.82
C LYS A 56 -1.05 15.98 -15.72
N THR A 57 -2.31 15.99 -16.12
CA THR A 57 -2.91 17.01 -16.99
C THR A 57 -3.59 18.14 -16.21
N GLU A 58 -3.70 18.03 -14.88
CA GLU A 58 -4.28 19.07 -14.04
C GLU A 58 -3.35 20.28 -13.95
N SER A 59 -3.93 21.48 -13.86
CA SER A 59 -3.15 22.70 -13.71
C SER A 59 -2.54 22.77 -12.31
N LEU A 60 -1.28 23.20 -12.26
CA LEU A 60 -0.62 23.47 -10.98
C LEU A 60 -1.30 24.66 -10.28
N THR A 61 -1.51 24.54 -8.98
CA THR A 61 -1.95 25.63 -8.12
C THR A 61 -0.81 26.03 -7.18
N SER A 62 -0.65 27.33 -6.93
CA SER A 62 0.38 27.82 -6.01
C SER A 62 0.06 27.39 -4.57
N TRP A 63 1.12 27.09 -3.81
CA TRP A 63 0.99 26.72 -2.41
C TRP A 63 0.24 27.77 -1.58
N ASP A 64 0.48 29.06 -1.84
CA ASP A 64 -0.19 30.15 -1.11
C ASP A 64 -1.71 30.11 -1.27
N LYS A 65 -2.20 29.75 -2.47
CA LYS A 65 -3.63 29.60 -2.72
C LYS A 65 -4.21 28.41 -1.97
N VAL A 66 -3.54 27.25 -2.03
CA VAL A 66 -3.95 26.05 -1.27
C VAL A 66 -4.01 26.33 0.23
N LYS A 67 -2.99 27.01 0.77
CA LYS A 67 -2.94 27.37 2.20
C LYS A 67 -4.07 28.31 2.60
N ALA A 68 -4.37 29.33 1.78
CA ALA A 68 -5.47 30.25 2.04
C ALA A 68 -6.83 29.53 2.04
N ASP A 69 -7.03 28.59 1.10
CA ASP A 69 -8.23 27.75 1.04
C ASP A 69 -8.38 26.87 2.30
N LEU A 70 -7.31 26.22 2.75
CA LEU A 70 -7.32 25.39 3.95
C LEU A 70 -7.64 26.16 5.25
N VAL A 71 -7.08 27.37 5.41
CA VAL A 71 -7.39 28.25 6.55
C VAL A 71 -8.84 28.71 6.52
N ARG A 72 -9.36 29.08 5.33
CA ARG A 72 -10.77 29.44 5.16
C ARG A 72 -11.70 28.29 5.56
N ASP A 73 -11.32 27.07 5.22
CA ASP A 73 -12.12 25.87 5.48
C ASP A 73 -11.93 25.33 6.92
N GLY A 74 -11.07 25.95 7.74
CA GLY A 74 -10.81 25.59 9.13
C GLY A 74 -10.03 24.28 9.30
N LEU A 75 -9.33 23.85 8.26
CA LEU A 75 -8.50 22.63 8.24
C LEU A 75 -7.04 22.93 8.64
N LEU A 76 -6.68 24.21 8.75
CA LEU A 76 -5.44 24.78 9.27
C LEU A 76 -5.77 25.97 10.18
#